data_AF-A0A2D7WKX3-F1
#
_entry.id   AF-A0A2D7WKX3-F1
#
_cell.length_a   1.000
_cell.length_b   1.000
_cell.length_c   1.000
_cell.angle_alpha   90.00
_cell.angle_beta   90.00
_cell.angle_gamma   90.00
#
_symmetry.space_group_name_H-M   'P 1'
#
loop_
_entity.id
_entity.type
_entity.pdbx_description
1 polymer ?
#
loop_
_entity_poly.entity_id
_entity_poly.type
_entity_poly.pdbx_seq_one_letter_code
_entity_poly.pdbx_strand_id
1 'polypeptide(L)'
;MPILWVVRPTILRAAITVKAKEGEVTVTAVKVFAKAPLPGRAKTRLAPALGEKAAAEVAESLLAWNAQLCSQLPPTMAVEYQLSPGPDAACWQAFRGLSAFSSVEQGEGDLGQRMARAASRGVREASGVILIGTDCPSLTAAHLRWAECALQNVDAAVIPATDGGYVLLALARECAAVFDGVAWSTDKVLAQTRRRLADAGLRWQEHTPLPDLDVASDISAQPAAFIECCPPLRSYRERVSG
;
A
#
# COMPACT_ATOMS: atom_id res chain seq x y z
N MET A 1 40.24 -36.49 -6.89
CA MET A 1 39.87 -35.23 -6.23
C MET A 1 38.77 -34.58 -7.05
N PRO A 2 37.50 -34.48 -6.59
CA PRO A 2 36.46 -33.84 -7.36
C PRO A 2 36.42 -32.33 -7.10
N ILE A 3 36.28 -31.58 -8.19
CA ILE A 3 36.23 -30.12 -8.23
C ILE A 3 34.83 -29.67 -7.78
N LEU A 4 34.78 -28.90 -6.69
CA LEU A 4 33.57 -28.34 -6.11
C LEU A 4 33.18 -27.06 -6.89
N TRP A 5 32.09 -27.11 -7.66
CA TRP A 5 31.53 -25.92 -8.30
C TRP A 5 30.73 -25.11 -7.27
N VAL A 6 31.29 -23.98 -6.83
CA VAL A 6 30.58 -22.97 -6.03
C VAL A 6 29.76 -22.11 -6.99
N VAL A 7 28.45 -22.34 -7.03
CA VAL A 7 27.51 -21.44 -7.74
C VAL A 7 27.21 -20.26 -6.81
N ARG A 8 27.71 -19.08 -7.16
CA ARG A 8 27.32 -17.81 -6.52
C ARG A 8 25.98 -17.36 -7.12
N PRO A 9 24.97 -16.98 -6.33
CA PRO A 9 23.75 -16.40 -6.88
C PRO A 9 24.02 -14.94 -7.28
N THR A 10 24.16 -14.69 -8.58
CA THR A 10 24.17 -13.34 -9.14
C THR A 10 22.73 -12.85 -9.22
N ILE A 11 22.35 -11.90 -8.37
CA ILE A 11 21.06 -11.19 -8.46
C ILE A 11 21.15 -10.28 -9.69
N LEU A 12 20.57 -10.71 -10.82
CA LEU A 12 20.34 -9.83 -11.96
C LEU A 12 19.12 -8.94 -11.66
N ARG A 13 19.38 -7.64 -11.43
CA ARG A 13 18.37 -6.58 -11.55
C ARG A 13 18.02 -6.43 -13.03
N ALA A 14 16.84 -6.87 -13.45
CA ALA A 14 16.31 -6.54 -14.77
C ALA A 14 15.36 -5.33 -14.64
N ALA A 15 15.76 -4.21 -15.24
CA ALA A 15 14.82 -3.14 -15.58
C ALA A 15 13.93 -3.65 -16.71
N ILE A 16 12.65 -3.85 -16.43
CA ILE A 16 11.69 -4.35 -17.41
C ILE A 16 11.29 -3.16 -18.30
N THR A 17 11.87 -3.09 -19.50
CA THR A 17 11.34 -2.26 -20.60
C THR A 17 10.71 -3.21 -21.61
N VAL A 18 9.39 -3.15 -21.76
CA VAL A 18 8.65 -4.02 -22.67
C VAL A 18 8.06 -3.17 -23.79
N LYS A 19 8.36 -3.54 -25.04
CA LYS A 19 7.76 -2.97 -26.25
C LYS A 19 6.71 -3.96 -26.75
N ALA A 20 5.45 -3.53 -26.74
CA ALA A 20 4.31 -4.40 -27.01
C ALA A 20 4.21 -4.93 -28.44
N LYS A 21 3.99 -6.25 -28.54
CA LYS A 21 3.42 -6.99 -29.67
C LYS A 21 2.24 -7.84 -29.15
N GLU A 22 1.23 -8.08 -29.99
CA GLU A 22 0.03 -8.87 -29.65
C GLU A 22 0.37 -10.20 -28.97
N GLY A 23 -0.19 -10.41 -27.76
CA GLY A 23 0.05 -11.58 -26.89
C GLY A 23 0.80 -11.29 -25.59
N GLU A 24 1.11 -10.02 -25.29
CA GLU A 24 1.91 -9.65 -24.12
C GLU A 24 1.09 -9.55 -22.83
N VAL A 25 1.55 -10.23 -21.79
CA VAL A 25 1.00 -10.12 -20.43
C VAL A 25 1.26 -8.70 -19.92
N THR A 26 0.23 -7.86 -19.94
CA THR A 26 0.32 -6.51 -19.39
C THR A 26 0.45 -6.58 -17.88
N VAL A 27 1.53 -5.99 -17.34
CA VAL A 27 1.75 -5.90 -15.90
C VAL A 27 0.99 -4.69 -15.35
N THR A 28 0.46 -4.81 -14.13
CA THR A 28 -0.08 -3.71 -13.32
C THR A 28 0.92 -3.37 -12.22
N ALA A 29 1.27 -2.10 -12.05
CA ALA A 29 2.16 -1.67 -10.99
C ALA A 29 1.38 -1.50 -9.67
N VAL A 30 1.81 -2.14 -8.59
CA VAL A 30 1.26 -1.94 -7.25
C VAL A 30 2.27 -1.15 -6.42
N LYS A 31 1.94 0.10 -6.08
CA LYS A 31 2.79 0.98 -5.28
C LYS A 31 2.27 1.02 -3.84
N VAL A 32 3.08 0.50 -2.91
CA VAL A 32 2.69 0.38 -1.49
C VAL A 32 3.36 1.48 -0.68
N PHE A 33 2.58 2.42 -0.15
CA PHE A 33 3.09 3.50 0.69
C PHE A 33 3.25 3.02 2.13
N ALA A 34 4.50 3.02 2.61
CA ALA A 34 4.82 2.61 3.97
C ALA A 34 5.70 3.64 4.69
N LYS A 35 5.40 3.84 5.98
CA LYS A 35 6.20 4.65 6.90
C LYS A 35 6.86 3.73 7.92
N ALA A 36 8.10 4.04 8.33
CA ALA A 36 8.81 3.20 9.28
C ALA A 36 8.04 3.04 10.60
N PRO A 37 7.91 1.80 11.13
CA PRO A 37 7.19 1.49 12.36
C PRO A 37 8.02 1.88 13.60
N LEU A 38 8.18 3.18 13.83
CA LEU A 38 8.98 3.73 14.92
C LEU A 38 8.08 4.28 16.06
N PRO A 39 8.42 4.02 17.34
CA PRO A 39 7.72 4.62 18.48
C PRO A 39 7.67 6.15 18.38
N GLY A 40 6.53 6.73 18.74
CA GLY A 40 6.27 8.17 18.65
C GLY A 40 6.10 8.72 17.22
N ARG A 41 6.24 7.89 16.18
CA ARG A 41 6.14 8.31 14.76
C ARG A 41 5.09 7.55 13.96
N ALA A 42 4.89 6.27 14.25
CA ALA A 42 3.89 5.43 13.62
C ALA A 42 2.68 5.26 14.53
N LYS A 43 1.48 5.22 13.94
CA LYS A 43 0.20 5.01 14.65
C LYS A 43 0.06 5.88 15.90
N THR A 44 0.42 7.16 15.79
CA THR A 44 0.36 8.12 16.92
C THR A 44 -1.05 8.31 17.45
N ARG A 45 -2.08 8.04 16.64
CA ARG A 45 -3.49 8.05 17.04
C ARG A 45 -3.94 6.80 17.83
N LEU A 46 -3.21 5.68 17.73
CA LEU A 46 -3.37 4.52 18.61
C LEU A 46 -2.57 4.64 19.91
N ALA A 47 -1.51 5.45 19.93
CA ALA A 47 -0.63 5.58 21.09
C ALA A 47 -1.35 5.98 22.39
N PRO A 48 -2.40 6.84 22.41
CA PRO A 48 -3.14 7.13 23.64
C PRO A 48 -3.78 5.90 24.30
N ALA A 49 -4.14 4.88 23.52
CA ALA A 49 -4.76 3.65 24.02
C ALA A 49 -3.77 2.52 24.32
N LEU A 50 -2.65 2.48 23.58
CA LEU A 50 -1.70 1.35 23.60
C LEU A 50 -0.34 1.70 24.21
N GLY A 51 0.04 2.98 24.20
CA GLY A 51 1.42 3.43 24.37
C GLY A 51 2.19 3.45 23.05
N GLU A 52 3.19 4.32 22.94
CA GLU A 52 3.95 4.55 21.70
C GLU A 52 4.68 3.30 21.17
N LYS A 53 5.25 2.50 22.07
CA LYS A 53 5.95 1.26 21.72
C LYS A 53 4.98 0.24 21.11
N ALA A 54 3.86 0.01 21.78
CA ALA A 54 2.83 -0.90 21.32
C ALA A 54 2.21 -0.43 20.00
N ALA A 55 2.00 0.88 19.82
CA ALA A 55 1.51 1.44 18.55
C ALA A 55 2.50 1.21 17.39
N ALA A 56 3.81 1.28 17.64
CA ALA A 56 4.82 0.94 16.65
C ALA A 56 4.83 -0.56 16.30
N GLU A 57 4.67 -1.44 17.31
CA GLU A 57 4.52 -2.89 17.10
C GLU A 57 3.25 -3.22 16.28
N VAL A 58 2.16 -2.46 16.43
CA VAL A 58 0.98 -2.55 15.55
C VAL A 58 1.33 -2.16 14.12
N ALA A 59 2.06 -1.06 13.91
CA ALA A 59 2.50 -0.64 12.59
C ALA A 59 3.41 -1.68 11.91
N GLU A 60 4.29 -2.33 12.68
CA GLU A 60 5.10 -3.45 12.19
C GLU A 60 4.24 -4.66 11.79
N SER A 61 3.25 -5.01 12.61
CA SER A 61 2.31 -6.10 12.32
C SER A 61 1.49 -5.83 11.04
N LEU A 62 1.06 -4.58 10.85
CA LEU A 62 0.36 -4.13 9.65
C LEU A 62 1.23 -4.25 8.40
N LEU A 63 2.48 -3.82 8.49
CA LEU A 63 3.43 -3.95 7.39
C LEU A 63 3.68 -5.43 7.04
N ALA A 64 3.77 -6.31 8.04
CA ALA A 64 3.95 -7.76 7.83
C ALA A 64 2.72 -8.39 7.17
N TRP A 65 1.53 -7.99 7.62
CA TRP A 65 0.27 -8.41 7.02
C TRP A 65 0.16 -7.97 5.56
N ASN A 66 0.53 -6.73 5.26
CA ASN A 66 0.55 -6.20 3.89
C ASN A 66 1.58 -6.91 3.01
N ALA A 67 2.77 -7.22 3.53
CA ALA A 67 3.79 -7.99 2.82
C ALA A 67 3.31 -9.40 2.47
N GLN A 68 2.60 -10.06 3.40
CA GLN A 68 1.98 -11.37 3.15
C GLN A 68 0.86 -11.30 2.11
N LEU A 69 0.07 -10.22 2.09
CA LEU A 69 -0.89 -9.95 1.03
C LEU A 69 -0.17 -9.81 -0.33
N CYS A 70 0.87 -8.98 -0.38
CA CYS A 70 1.63 -8.71 -1.60
C CYS A 70 2.32 -9.97 -2.15
N SER A 71 2.78 -10.89 -1.30
CA SER A 71 3.41 -12.15 -1.74
C SER A 71 2.44 -13.13 -2.38
N GLN A 72 1.12 -12.93 -2.24
CA GLN A 72 0.08 -13.76 -2.85
C GLN A 72 -0.39 -13.22 -4.21
N LEU A 73 0.13 -12.06 -4.64
CA LEU A 73 -0.27 -11.46 -5.91
C LEU A 73 0.34 -12.23 -7.09
N PRO A 74 -0.40 -12.34 -8.21
CA PRO A 74 0.11 -12.99 -9.40
C PRO A 74 1.29 -12.20 -10.00
N PRO A 75 2.15 -12.85 -10.81
CA PRO A 75 3.25 -12.15 -11.51
C PRO A 75 2.81 -11.01 -12.43
N THR A 76 1.53 -10.92 -12.77
CA THR A 76 0.93 -9.81 -13.52
C THR A 76 0.83 -8.53 -12.69
N MET A 77 1.05 -8.58 -11.37
CA MET A 77 1.08 -7.43 -10.48
C MET A 77 2.48 -7.23 -9.91
N ALA A 78 3.19 -6.21 -10.38
CA ALA A 78 4.52 -5.87 -9.90
C ALA A 78 4.45 -4.95 -8.68
N VAL A 79 4.83 -5.46 -7.50
CA VAL A 79 4.80 -4.73 -6.24
C VAL A 79 6.10 -3.95 -6.02
N GLU A 80 5.97 -2.67 -5.68
CA GLU A 80 7.07 -1.79 -5.27
C GLU A 80 6.68 -0.94 -4.06
N TYR A 81 7.45 -1.07 -2.98
CA TYR A 81 7.25 -0.28 -1.78
C TYR A 81 7.82 1.15 -1.91
N GLN A 82 7.01 2.14 -1.60
CA GLN A 82 7.37 3.55 -1.48
C GLN A 82 7.62 3.85 0.01
N LEU A 83 8.88 3.89 0.43
CA LEU A 83 9.29 3.95 1.83
C LEU A 83 9.59 5.38 2.30
N SER A 84 9.23 5.68 3.55
CA SER A 84 9.63 6.89 4.27
C SER A 84 10.07 6.56 5.71
N PRO A 85 11.35 6.79 6.08
CA PRO A 85 12.48 7.22 5.24
C PRO A 85 12.83 6.20 4.14
N GLY A 86 13.74 6.54 3.23
CA GLY A 86 14.16 5.65 2.14
C GLY A 86 14.70 4.26 2.58
N PRO A 87 14.80 3.30 1.64
CA PRO A 87 15.10 1.89 1.90
C PRO A 87 16.42 1.63 2.63
N ASP A 88 17.42 2.50 2.46
CA ASP A 88 18.74 2.34 3.09
C ASP A 88 18.75 2.70 4.59
N ALA A 89 17.66 3.25 5.11
CA ALA A 89 17.55 3.60 6.52
C ALA A 89 17.57 2.34 7.41
N ALA A 90 18.32 2.41 8.52
CA ALA A 90 18.52 1.28 9.44
C ALA A 90 17.22 0.68 9.99
N CYS A 91 16.15 1.49 10.11
CA CYS A 91 14.84 1.02 10.59
C CYS A 91 14.22 -0.08 9.69
N TRP A 92 14.57 -0.13 8.41
CA TRP A 92 14.04 -1.16 7.50
C TRP A 92 14.82 -2.47 7.56
N GLN A 93 16.05 -2.47 8.09
CA GLN A 93 16.90 -3.68 8.14
C GLN A 93 16.30 -4.77 9.05
N ALA A 94 15.57 -4.36 10.08
CA ALA A 94 14.83 -5.26 10.97
C ALA A 94 13.67 -5.96 10.26
N PHE A 95 13.16 -5.37 9.17
CA PHE A 95 11.96 -5.82 8.50
C PHE A 95 12.28 -6.68 7.27
N ARG A 96 12.56 -7.97 7.52
CA ARG A 96 12.92 -8.94 6.48
C ARG A 96 11.81 -9.19 5.45
N GLY A 97 10.54 -8.96 5.80
CA GLY A 97 9.40 -9.17 4.90
C GLY A 97 9.46 -8.33 3.61
N LEU A 98 10.19 -7.22 3.61
CA LEU A 98 10.35 -6.36 2.43
C LEU A 98 11.43 -6.82 1.45
N SER A 99 12.32 -7.75 1.83
CA SER A 99 13.44 -8.14 0.97
C SER A 99 13.01 -8.87 -0.31
N ALA A 100 11.77 -9.36 -0.36
CA ALA A 100 11.18 -10.00 -1.54
C ALA A 100 10.65 -8.99 -2.58
N PHE A 101 10.60 -7.70 -2.25
CA PHE A 101 9.99 -6.66 -3.08
C PHE A 101 11.00 -5.59 -3.47
N SER A 102 10.77 -4.91 -4.60
CA SER A 102 11.47 -3.67 -4.87
C SER A 102 11.00 -2.58 -3.90
N SER A 103 11.91 -1.68 -3.56
CA SER A 103 11.61 -0.54 -2.70
C SER A 103 12.37 0.69 -3.17
N VAL A 104 11.73 1.84 -3.02
CA VAL A 104 12.28 3.15 -3.35
C VAL A 104 11.82 4.16 -2.29
N GLU A 105 12.54 5.27 -2.19
CA GLU A 105 12.12 6.37 -1.32
C GLU A 105 10.92 7.12 -1.91
N GLN A 106 9.97 7.54 -1.07
CA GLN A 106 8.83 8.37 -1.48
C GLN A 106 9.25 9.75 -2.03
N GLY A 107 10.40 10.25 -1.58
CA GLY A 107 10.93 11.57 -1.85
C GLY A 107 10.24 12.67 -1.06
N GLU A 108 10.67 13.91 -1.30
CA GLU A 108 10.21 15.11 -0.61
C GLU A 108 8.81 15.56 -1.03
N GLY A 109 8.22 16.45 -0.23
CA GLY A 109 6.89 17.02 -0.47
C GLY A 109 5.78 16.35 0.34
N ASP A 110 4.54 16.79 0.13
CA ASP A 110 3.37 16.24 0.79
C ASP A 110 2.98 14.85 0.24
N LEU A 111 1.97 14.22 0.86
CA LEU A 111 1.50 12.89 0.47
C LEU A 111 1.01 12.85 -0.99
N GLY A 112 0.31 13.89 -1.43
CA GLY A 112 -0.22 13.99 -2.80
C GLY A 112 0.89 14.07 -3.83
N GLN A 113 1.92 14.86 -3.58
CA GLN A 113 3.11 14.97 -4.45
C GLN A 113 3.86 13.63 -4.55
N ARG A 114 3.97 12.89 -3.45
CA ARG A 114 4.59 11.56 -3.43
C ARG A 114 3.76 10.54 -4.21
N MET A 115 2.44 10.53 -4.01
CA MET A 115 1.53 9.66 -4.76
C MET A 115 1.47 10.01 -6.25
N ALA A 116 1.48 11.29 -6.60
CA ALA A 116 1.53 11.74 -7.99
C ALA A 116 2.78 11.22 -8.71
N ARG A 117 3.96 11.30 -8.07
CA ARG A 117 5.20 10.72 -8.63
C ARG A 117 5.11 9.20 -8.80
N ALA A 118 4.63 8.48 -7.78
CA ALA A 118 4.51 7.02 -7.83
C ALA A 118 3.50 6.58 -8.90
N ALA A 119 2.37 7.27 -9.02
CA ALA A 119 1.35 7.04 -10.04
C ALA A 119 1.90 7.29 -11.45
N SER A 120 2.52 8.46 -11.65
CA SER A 120 3.14 8.88 -12.90
C SER A 120 4.20 7.89 -13.38
N ARG A 121 5.04 7.37 -12.46
CA ARG A 121 5.99 6.29 -12.78
C ARG A 121 5.27 4.99 -13.12
N GLY A 122 4.29 4.59 -12.30
CA GLY A 122 3.55 3.34 -12.47
C GLY A 122 2.85 3.22 -13.83
N VAL A 123 2.09 4.25 -14.25
CA VAL A 123 1.37 4.23 -15.54
C VAL A 123 2.27 4.35 -16.77
N ARG A 124 3.54 4.76 -16.60
CA ARG A 124 4.53 4.75 -17.70
C ARG A 124 5.23 3.40 -17.85
N GLU A 125 5.36 2.66 -16.77
CA GLU A 125 6.07 1.37 -16.71
C GLU A 125 5.14 0.17 -16.89
N ALA A 126 3.82 0.37 -16.70
CA ALA A 126 2.81 -0.67 -16.62
C ALA A 126 1.51 -0.23 -17.29
N SER A 127 0.59 -1.18 -17.50
CA SER A 127 -0.73 -0.91 -18.08
C SER A 127 -1.68 -0.10 -17.18
N GLY A 128 -1.34 -0.02 -15.90
CA GLY A 128 -2.05 0.74 -14.89
C GLY A 128 -1.26 0.73 -13.59
N VAL A 129 -1.67 1.58 -12.66
CA VAL A 129 -1.08 1.67 -11.33
C VAL A 129 -2.16 1.53 -10.26
N ILE A 130 -1.84 0.79 -9.21
CA ILE A 130 -2.63 0.65 -7.98
C ILE A 130 -1.80 1.25 -6.85
N LEU A 131 -2.34 2.23 -6.15
CA LEU A 131 -1.76 2.83 -4.95
C LEU A 131 -2.50 2.30 -3.72
N ILE A 132 -1.75 1.78 -2.76
CA ILE A 132 -2.30 1.33 -1.47
C ILE A 132 -1.41 1.79 -0.31
N GLY A 133 -2.00 1.92 0.88
CA GLY A 133 -1.27 2.02 2.14
C GLY A 133 -1.11 0.65 2.82
N THR A 134 -0.52 0.65 4.01
CA THR A 134 -0.34 -0.55 4.84
C THR A 134 -1.40 -0.71 5.93
N ASP A 135 -2.32 0.25 6.04
CA ASP A 135 -3.13 0.48 7.23
C ASP A 135 -4.48 -0.26 7.25
N CYS A 136 -4.80 -1.01 6.20
CA CYS A 136 -6.05 -1.74 6.09
C CYS A 136 -5.82 -3.27 6.04
N PRO A 137 -5.89 -3.96 7.20
CA PRO A 137 -5.87 -5.43 7.27
C PRO A 137 -6.95 -6.13 6.45
N SER A 138 -8.09 -5.45 6.24
CA SER A 138 -9.24 -5.97 5.47
C SER A 138 -9.02 -5.94 3.95
N LEU A 139 -7.95 -5.30 3.48
CA LEU A 139 -7.55 -5.35 2.07
C LEU A 139 -7.08 -6.77 1.71
N THR A 140 -7.49 -7.27 0.55
CA THR A 140 -7.22 -8.66 0.12
C THR A 140 -6.75 -8.70 -1.32
N ALA A 141 -6.17 -9.82 -1.75
CA ALA A 141 -5.74 -9.99 -3.14
C ALA A 141 -6.93 -9.90 -4.13
N ALA A 142 -8.14 -10.24 -3.69
CA ALA A 142 -9.35 -10.10 -4.49
C ALA A 142 -9.69 -8.62 -4.76
N HIS A 143 -9.47 -7.74 -3.78
CA HIS A 143 -9.64 -6.29 -3.94
C HIS A 143 -8.67 -5.69 -4.97
N LEU A 144 -7.40 -6.12 -4.96
CA LEU A 144 -6.43 -5.67 -5.96
C LEU A 144 -6.76 -6.20 -7.36
N ARG A 145 -7.17 -7.47 -7.47
CA ARG A 145 -7.64 -8.05 -8.75
C ARG A 145 -8.88 -7.34 -9.28
N TRP A 146 -9.83 -7.01 -8.41
CA TRP A 146 -10.99 -6.20 -8.79
C TRP A 146 -10.56 -4.86 -9.40
N ALA A 147 -9.61 -4.16 -8.76
CA ALA A 147 -9.12 -2.88 -9.26
C ALA A 147 -8.44 -3.03 -10.62
N GLU A 148 -7.57 -4.02 -10.79
CA GLU A 148 -6.93 -4.33 -12.09
C GLU A 148 -7.96 -4.64 -13.19
N CYS A 149 -8.98 -5.46 -12.89
CA CYS A 149 -10.06 -5.75 -13.83
C CYS A 149 -10.91 -4.50 -14.16
N ALA A 150 -11.16 -3.63 -13.19
CA ALA A 150 -11.90 -2.39 -13.39
C ALA A 150 -11.18 -1.46 -14.38
N LEU A 151 -9.85 -1.36 -14.28
CA LEU A 151 -9.03 -0.53 -15.18
C LEU A 151 -9.10 -0.95 -16.67
N GLN A 152 -9.61 -2.15 -16.97
CA GLN A 152 -9.87 -2.55 -18.36
C GLN A 152 -11.04 -1.79 -19.01
N ASN A 153 -11.93 -1.21 -18.19
CA ASN A 153 -13.18 -0.61 -18.65
C ASN A 153 -13.33 0.87 -18.27
N VAL A 154 -12.62 1.34 -17.25
CA VAL A 154 -12.69 2.70 -16.71
C VAL A 154 -11.30 3.27 -16.44
N ASP A 155 -11.20 4.58 -16.25
CA ASP A 155 -9.93 5.28 -16.08
C ASP A 155 -9.37 5.18 -14.65
N ALA A 156 -10.23 4.95 -13.66
CA ALA A 156 -9.85 4.82 -12.26
C ALA A 156 -10.72 3.82 -11.49
N ALA A 157 -10.17 3.27 -10.40
CA ALA A 157 -10.92 2.45 -9.45
C ALA A 157 -10.57 2.85 -8.01
N VAL A 158 -11.57 2.93 -7.14
CA VAL A 158 -11.38 3.38 -5.76
C VAL A 158 -11.98 2.37 -4.78
N ILE A 159 -11.25 2.08 -3.70
CA ILE A 159 -11.83 1.42 -2.53
C ILE A 159 -11.81 2.44 -1.40
N PRO A 160 -12.99 3.01 -1.04
CA PRO A 160 -13.10 3.94 0.06
C PRO A 160 -12.58 3.36 1.38
N ALA A 161 -12.00 4.21 2.21
CA ALA A 161 -11.80 3.92 3.63
C ALA A 161 -13.01 4.44 4.41
N THR A 162 -13.30 3.85 5.56
CA THR A 162 -14.42 4.28 6.41
C THR A 162 -14.20 5.64 7.07
N ASP A 163 -12.95 6.10 7.14
CA ASP A 163 -12.54 7.39 7.73
C ASP A 163 -12.72 8.61 6.79
N GLY A 164 -13.16 8.38 5.55
CA GLY A 164 -13.31 9.41 4.52
C GLY A 164 -12.11 9.55 3.56
N GLY A 165 -11.09 8.70 3.72
CA GLY A 165 -10.02 8.49 2.74
C GLY A 165 -10.30 7.38 1.73
N TYR A 166 -9.25 6.77 1.21
CA TYR A 166 -9.32 5.56 0.39
C TYR A 166 -8.21 4.58 0.79
N VAL A 167 -8.55 3.30 0.82
CA VAL A 167 -7.60 2.20 1.02
C VAL A 167 -6.83 1.91 -0.26
N LEU A 168 -7.50 2.09 -1.40
CA LEU A 168 -6.95 1.82 -2.72
C LEU A 168 -7.41 2.89 -3.71
N LEU A 169 -6.46 3.41 -4.49
CA LEU A 169 -6.72 4.19 -5.69
C LEU A 169 -5.94 3.59 -6.86
N ALA A 170 -6.63 3.21 -7.92
CA ALA A 170 -6.03 2.72 -9.15
C ALA A 170 -6.30 3.69 -10.31
N LEU A 171 -5.33 3.83 -11.21
CA LEU A 171 -5.39 4.69 -12.38
C LEU A 171 -4.87 3.94 -13.61
N ALA A 172 -5.62 3.98 -14.70
CA ALA A 172 -5.20 3.42 -15.99
C ALA A 172 -4.26 4.35 -16.77
N ARG A 173 -4.23 5.64 -16.43
CA ARG A 173 -3.41 6.66 -17.10
C ARG A 173 -2.97 7.76 -16.14
N GLU A 174 -2.01 8.56 -16.57
CA GLU A 174 -1.50 9.68 -15.79
C GLU A 174 -2.58 10.73 -15.55
N CYS A 175 -2.80 11.09 -14.28
CA CYS A 175 -3.68 12.19 -13.90
C CYS A 175 -3.21 12.80 -12.57
N ALA A 176 -2.18 13.64 -12.61
CA ALA A 176 -1.64 14.27 -11.40
C ALA A 176 -2.68 15.14 -10.65
N ALA A 177 -3.67 15.68 -11.36
CA ALA A 177 -4.73 16.52 -10.82
C ALA A 177 -5.60 15.84 -9.74
N VAL A 178 -5.63 14.50 -9.69
CA VAL A 178 -6.35 13.75 -8.64
C VAL A 178 -5.70 13.91 -7.26
N PHE A 179 -4.43 14.30 -7.19
CA PHE A 179 -3.67 14.45 -5.96
C PHE A 179 -3.46 15.90 -5.52
N ASP A 180 -3.67 16.86 -6.42
CA ASP A 180 -3.37 18.27 -6.17
C ASP A 180 -4.32 18.86 -5.10
N GLY A 181 -3.89 19.77 -4.23
CA GLY A 181 -4.76 20.47 -3.27
C GLY A 181 -5.75 19.60 -2.45
N VAL A 182 -5.46 18.32 -2.24
CA VAL A 182 -6.25 17.42 -1.39
C VAL A 182 -5.84 17.67 0.07
N ALA A 183 -6.83 17.81 0.94
CA ALA A 183 -6.62 17.94 2.38
C ALA A 183 -6.30 16.56 2.98
N TRP A 184 -5.07 16.09 2.78
CA TRP A 184 -4.58 14.81 3.28
C TRP A 184 -4.78 14.65 4.79
N SER A 185 -5.03 13.42 5.23
CA SER A 185 -5.31 13.07 6.64
C SER A 185 -6.59 13.70 7.20
N THR A 186 -7.59 13.94 6.35
CA THR A 186 -8.93 14.38 6.74
C THR A 186 -10.02 13.50 6.11
N ASP A 187 -11.24 13.59 6.64
CA ASP A 187 -12.44 12.91 6.13
C ASP A 187 -12.92 13.44 4.76
N LYS A 188 -12.27 14.50 4.24
CA LYS A 188 -12.60 15.13 2.96
C LYS A 188 -11.85 14.53 1.78
N VAL A 189 -10.85 13.68 2.02
CA VAL A 189 -9.94 13.16 0.98
C VAL A 189 -10.74 12.51 -0.15
N LEU A 190 -11.63 11.56 0.14
CA LEU A 190 -12.40 10.85 -0.88
C LEU A 190 -13.32 11.78 -1.67
N ALA A 191 -14.02 12.69 -0.98
CA ALA A 191 -14.91 13.65 -1.63
C ALA A 191 -14.14 14.58 -2.59
N GLN A 192 -12.95 15.02 -2.19
CA GLN A 192 -12.06 15.81 -3.04
C GLN A 192 -11.53 14.98 -4.21
N THR A 193 -11.07 13.75 -3.99
CA THR A 193 -10.63 12.86 -5.06
C THR A 193 -11.73 12.63 -6.10
N ARG A 194 -12.96 12.32 -5.68
CA ARG A 194 -14.12 12.17 -6.60
C ARG A 194 -14.35 13.42 -7.44
N ARG A 195 -14.29 14.60 -6.82
CA ARG A 195 -14.41 15.87 -7.55
C ARG A 195 -13.31 16.02 -8.58
N ARG A 196 -12.06 15.68 -8.25
CA ARG A 196 -10.94 15.77 -9.20
C ARG A 196 -11.01 14.75 -10.33
N LEU A 197 -11.49 13.54 -10.05
CA LEU A 197 -11.78 12.56 -11.10
C LEU A 197 -12.83 13.10 -12.08
N ALA A 198 -13.91 13.70 -11.55
CA ALA A 198 -14.96 14.33 -12.35
C ALA A 198 -14.45 15.55 -13.15
N ASP A 199 -13.72 16.45 -12.51
CA ASP A 199 -13.14 17.64 -13.15
C ASP A 199 -12.15 17.27 -14.27
N ALA A 200 -11.45 16.14 -14.12
CA ALA A 200 -10.55 15.57 -15.14
C ALA A 200 -11.27 14.72 -16.21
N GLY A 201 -12.60 14.59 -16.13
CA GLY A 201 -13.40 13.80 -17.07
C GLY A 201 -13.10 12.30 -17.04
N LEU A 202 -12.60 11.77 -15.91
CA LEU A 202 -12.29 10.36 -15.75
C LEU A 202 -13.55 9.58 -15.37
N ARG A 203 -13.74 8.40 -15.99
CA ARG A 203 -14.73 7.43 -15.51
C ARG A 203 -14.09 6.59 -14.42
N TRP A 204 -14.82 6.34 -13.34
CA TRP A 204 -14.32 5.49 -12.27
C TRP A 204 -15.37 4.52 -11.73
N GLN A 205 -14.90 3.47 -11.06
CA GLN A 205 -15.72 2.56 -10.29
C GLN A 205 -15.29 2.59 -8.82
N GLU A 206 -16.24 2.32 -7.92
CA GLU A 206 -15.96 2.22 -6.49
C GLU A 206 -16.39 0.85 -5.96
N HIS A 207 -15.60 0.32 -5.03
CA HIS A 207 -15.94 -0.87 -4.26
C HIS A 207 -16.59 -0.49 -2.92
N THR A 208 -17.13 -1.48 -2.21
CA THR A 208 -17.56 -1.32 -0.81
C THR A 208 -16.41 -0.77 0.05
N PRO A 209 -16.67 0.21 0.92
CA PRO A 209 -15.67 0.74 1.85
C PRO A 209 -15.05 -0.35 2.74
N LEU A 210 -13.77 -0.19 3.07
CA LEU A 210 -13.05 -1.05 4.00
C LEU A 210 -12.59 -0.29 5.25
N PRO A 211 -12.57 -0.93 6.43
CA PRO A 211 -12.06 -0.31 7.64
C PRO A 211 -10.53 -0.33 7.66
N ASP A 212 -9.91 0.86 7.67
CA ASP A 212 -8.52 1.01 8.05
C ASP A 212 -8.37 1.06 9.58
N LEU A 213 -7.17 0.79 10.07
CA LEU A 213 -6.86 0.77 11.50
C LEU A 213 -6.04 1.98 11.87
N ASP A 214 -6.64 2.99 12.47
CA ASP A 214 -5.95 4.25 12.77
C ASP A 214 -6.17 4.75 14.20
N VAL A 215 -7.37 4.55 14.75
CA VAL A 215 -7.74 4.83 16.14
C VAL A 215 -8.22 3.57 16.86
N ALA A 216 -8.30 3.62 18.19
CA ALA A 216 -8.62 2.45 18.99
C ALA A 216 -10.03 1.88 18.72
N SER A 217 -10.98 2.73 18.33
CA SER A 217 -12.33 2.30 17.95
C SER A 217 -12.35 1.37 16.74
N ASP A 218 -11.36 1.48 15.84
CA ASP A 218 -11.32 0.71 14.60
C ASP A 218 -10.91 -0.75 14.84
N ILE A 219 -10.30 -1.05 16.00
CA ILE A 219 -9.77 -2.39 16.35
C ILE A 219 -10.87 -3.45 16.25
N SER A 220 -12.09 -3.14 16.69
CA SER A 220 -13.22 -4.07 16.69
C SER A 220 -13.69 -4.48 15.29
N ALA A 221 -13.42 -3.64 14.28
CA ALA A 221 -13.78 -3.90 12.89
C ALA A 221 -12.71 -4.67 12.11
N GLN A 222 -11.55 -4.95 12.72
CA GLN A 222 -10.44 -5.62 12.04
C GLN A 222 -10.61 -7.14 11.98
N PRO A 223 -10.04 -7.81 10.96
CA PRO A 223 -10.11 -9.26 10.86
C PRO A 223 -9.54 -9.94 12.11
N ALA A 224 -10.27 -10.92 12.65
CA ALA A 224 -9.83 -11.66 13.84
C ALA A 224 -8.43 -12.28 13.64
N ALA A 225 -8.16 -12.83 12.46
CA ALA A 225 -6.85 -13.38 12.12
C ALA A 225 -5.71 -12.35 12.24
N PHE A 226 -5.95 -11.10 11.83
CA PHE A 226 -4.97 -10.03 12.00
C PHE A 226 -4.77 -9.67 13.48
N ILE A 227 -5.86 -9.54 14.24
CA ILE A 227 -5.78 -9.25 15.68
C ILE A 227 -4.99 -10.34 16.42
N GLU A 228 -5.21 -11.61 16.08
CA GLU A 228 -4.43 -12.71 16.64
C GLU A 228 -2.96 -12.59 16.30
N CYS A 229 -2.61 -12.23 15.06
CA CYS A 229 -1.20 -12.04 14.66
C CYS A 229 -0.56 -10.77 15.22
N CYS A 230 -1.30 -9.90 15.93
CA CYS A 230 -0.80 -8.63 16.47
C CYS A 230 -0.84 -8.63 18.01
N PRO A 231 0.28 -8.93 18.70
CA PRO A 231 0.33 -9.06 20.16
C PRO A 231 -0.20 -7.84 20.94
N PRO A 232 0.10 -6.59 20.56
CA PRO A 232 -0.48 -5.41 21.21
C PRO A 232 -2.00 -5.35 21.15
N LEU A 233 -2.60 -5.70 20.00
CA LEU A 233 -4.05 -5.65 19.82
C LEU A 233 -4.75 -6.80 20.54
N ARG A 234 -4.14 -7.98 20.57
CA ARG A 234 -4.63 -9.11 21.37
C ARG A 234 -4.69 -8.74 22.85
N SER A 235 -3.60 -8.18 23.38
CA SER A 235 -3.50 -7.72 24.77
C SER A 235 -4.51 -6.60 25.07
N TYR A 236 -4.71 -5.68 24.13
CA TYR A 236 -5.72 -4.62 24.27
C TYR A 236 -7.14 -5.19 24.32
N ARG A 237 -7.48 -6.13 23.43
CA ARG A 237 -8.81 -6.77 23.37
C ARG A 237 -9.14 -7.50 24.67
N GLU A 238 -8.17 -8.22 25.24
CA GLU A 238 -8.31 -8.92 26.52
C GLU A 238 -8.60 -7.94 27.68
N ARG A 239 -7.93 -6.79 27.72
CA ARG A 239 -8.16 -5.77 28.77
C ARG A 239 -9.50 -5.05 28.68
N VAL A 240 -10.07 -4.91 27.48
CA VAL A 240 -11.35 -4.21 27.28
C VAL A 240 -12.54 -5.17 27.39
N SER A 241 -12.32 -6.47 27.23
CA SER A 241 -13.37 -7.50 27.31
C SER A 241 -13.52 -8.13 28.70
N GLY A 242 -12.58 -7.88 29.62
CA GLY A 242 -12.59 -8.37 31.00
C GLY A 242 -12.90 -7.25 31.99
#